data_AF-A0A352PLN3-F1
#
_entry.id   AF-A0A352PLN3-F1
#
_cell.length_a   1.000
_cell.length_b   1.000
_cell.length_c   1.000
_cell.angle_alpha   90.00
_cell.angle_beta   90.00
_cell.angle_gamma   90.00
#
_symmetry.space_group_name_H-M   'P 1'
#
loop_
_entity.id
_entity.type
_entity.pdbx_description
1 polymer ?
#
loop_
_entity_poly.entity_id
_entity_poly.type
_entity_poly.pdbx_seq_one_letter_code
_entity_poly.pdbx_strand_id
1 'polypeptide(L)'
;MTSSQEQDSLACTEKVDDDLIESLVFKAKQGSKEAREEIYLRLQPVFQKVASVYHYKSKKKVEIGDFLHEIYVTTERAISCYDKSQGRFMNYLRALTKNNLVWLIQRMKNIENTTKRYTFNIDDCSAELKLHDCIADPDALIIDEITSRFDYEKVAERIKKYVDNTYSPLKKEIFNLIFIKDLNPLEVAKKLNIPTKNVYTNIILIKKNLRLYCERHYMLLPEYIKGKMH
;
A
#
# COMPACT_ATOMS: atom_id res chain seq x y z
N MET A 1 9.72 3.07 -50.52
CA MET A 1 10.67 4.13 -50.87
C MET A 1 9.81 5.37 -51.12
N THR A 2 9.76 6.41 -50.31
CA THR A 2 10.77 7.19 -49.58
C THR A 2 9.96 7.99 -48.52
N SER A 3 10.41 8.08 -47.25
CA SER A 3 11.17 9.23 -46.72
C SER A 3 10.38 10.54 -46.81
N SER A 4 10.15 11.38 -45.81
CA SER A 4 10.61 11.51 -44.42
C SER A 4 9.91 12.74 -43.87
N GLN A 5 9.73 12.80 -42.55
CA GLN A 5 9.82 14.03 -41.75
C GLN A 5 8.83 15.16 -42.07
N GLU A 6 7.63 15.08 -41.50
CA GLU A 6 6.99 16.29 -40.98
C GLU A 6 7.81 16.76 -39.78
N GLN A 7 8.54 17.85 -40.01
CA GLN A 7 9.37 18.53 -39.04
C GLN A 7 8.46 19.26 -38.03
N ASP A 8 8.42 18.73 -36.80
CA ASP A 8 8.01 19.45 -35.61
C ASP A 8 8.90 20.70 -35.44
N SER A 9 8.38 21.82 -35.93
CA SER A 9 8.91 23.15 -35.70
C SER A 9 8.32 23.69 -34.40
N LEU A 10 9.04 23.52 -33.29
CA LEU A 10 8.76 24.28 -32.06
C LEU A 10 10.07 24.71 -31.38
N ALA A 11 10.80 25.58 -32.07
CA ALA A 11 11.93 26.31 -31.52
C ALA A 11 11.43 27.54 -30.75
N CYS A 12 11.31 27.40 -29.43
CA CYS A 12 11.49 28.47 -28.45
C CYS A 12 11.71 27.80 -27.09
N THR A 13 12.95 27.39 -26.86
CA THR A 13 13.42 26.98 -25.53
C THR A 13 14.64 27.83 -25.25
N GLU A 14 14.55 28.71 -24.25
CA GLU A 14 15.73 29.19 -23.54
C GLU A 14 16.62 27.98 -23.28
N LYS A 15 17.82 27.97 -23.88
CA LYS A 15 18.76 26.87 -23.68
C LYS A 15 19.19 26.94 -22.23
N VAL A 16 18.66 26.02 -21.42
CA VAL A 16 19.19 25.74 -20.10
C VAL A 16 20.68 25.44 -20.29
N ASP A 17 21.54 26.22 -19.64
CA ASP A 17 22.98 26.01 -19.69
C ASP A 17 23.32 24.75 -18.90
N ASP A 18 23.49 23.64 -19.63
CA ASP A 18 23.71 22.31 -19.08
C ASP A 18 24.99 22.25 -18.22
N ASP A 19 26.03 23.01 -18.57
CA ASP A 19 27.29 23.04 -17.81
C ASP A 19 27.12 23.80 -16.48
N LEU A 20 26.35 24.89 -16.48
CA LEU A 20 25.97 25.61 -15.27
C LEU A 20 25.12 24.74 -14.34
N ILE A 21 24.12 24.04 -14.87
CA ILE A 21 23.27 23.14 -14.07
C ILE A 21 24.11 22.02 -13.45
N GLU A 22 25.03 21.40 -14.20
CA GLU A 22 25.93 20.38 -13.64
C GLU A 22 26.77 20.94 -12.49
N SER A 23 27.30 22.16 -12.63
CA SER A 23 28.06 22.80 -11.55
C SER A 23 27.23 23.01 -10.28
N LEU A 24 25.97 23.40 -10.42
CA LEU A 24 25.04 23.57 -9.31
C LEU A 24 24.70 22.23 -8.66
N VAL A 25 24.54 21.16 -9.46
CA VAL A 25 24.28 19.81 -8.94
C VAL A 25 25.41 19.34 -8.03
N PHE A 26 26.68 19.56 -8.40
CA PHE A 26 27.81 19.19 -7.52
C PHE A 26 27.81 19.98 -6.20
N LYS A 27 27.52 21.29 -6.24
CA LYS A 27 27.38 22.11 -5.03
C LYS A 27 26.20 21.66 -4.16
N ALA A 28 25.08 21.30 -4.79
CA ALA A 28 23.89 20.78 -4.12
C ALA A 28 24.13 19.42 -3.44
N LYS A 29 24.94 18.54 -4.06
CA LYS A 29 25.40 17.27 -3.45
C LYS A 29 26.26 17.49 -2.23
N GLN A 30 27.08 18.54 -2.22
CA GLN A 30 27.90 18.95 -1.08
C GLN A 30 27.09 19.63 0.04
N GLY A 31 25.77 19.78 -0.12
CA GLY A 31 24.88 20.30 0.91
C GLY A 31 24.52 21.79 0.78
N SER A 32 24.94 22.46 -0.31
CA SER A 32 24.53 23.85 -0.55
C SER A 32 23.03 23.93 -0.85
N LYS A 33 22.28 24.63 0.03
CA LYS A 33 20.84 24.88 -0.14
C LYS A 33 20.56 25.87 -1.28
N GLU A 34 21.34 26.93 -1.37
CA GLU A 34 21.25 27.95 -2.42
C GLU A 34 21.39 27.32 -3.82
N ALA A 35 22.35 26.40 -3.99
CA ALA A 35 22.51 25.70 -5.26
C ALA A 35 21.31 24.82 -5.63
N ARG A 36 20.63 24.23 -4.63
CA ARG A 36 19.40 23.45 -4.87
C ARG A 36 18.24 24.36 -5.29
N GLU A 37 18.04 25.45 -4.56
CA GLU A 37 16.99 26.43 -4.88
C GLU A 37 17.17 27.00 -6.29
N GLU A 38 18.41 27.33 -6.66
CA GLU A 38 18.74 27.83 -7.99
C GLU A 38 18.46 26.81 -9.10
N ILE A 39 18.72 25.50 -8.87
CA ILE A 39 18.33 24.44 -9.81
C ILE A 39 16.82 24.44 -10.01
N TYR A 40 16.04 24.54 -8.92
CA TYR A 40 14.59 24.52 -9.00
C TYR A 40 14.01 25.73 -9.74
N LEU A 41 14.52 26.92 -9.46
CA LEU A 41 14.11 28.14 -10.17
C LEU A 41 14.35 28.02 -11.67
N ARG A 42 15.53 27.53 -12.08
CA ARG A 42 15.89 27.37 -13.49
C ARG A 42 15.12 26.28 -14.21
N LEU A 43 14.84 25.17 -13.52
CA LEU A 43 14.15 24.03 -14.12
C LEU A 43 12.63 24.10 -14.01
N GLN A 44 12.07 25.03 -13.23
CA GLN A 44 10.63 25.18 -13.03
C GLN A 44 9.83 25.28 -14.35
N PRO A 45 10.22 26.08 -15.36
CA PRO A 45 9.50 26.13 -16.64
C PRO A 45 9.50 24.78 -17.37
N VAL A 46 10.62 24.05 -17.28
CA VAL A 46 10.77 22.71 -17.86
C VAL A 46 9.86 21.73 -17.15
N PHE A 47 9.80 21.78 -15.81
CA PHE A 47 8.95 20.90 -15.00
C PHE A 47 7.47 21.12 -15.31
N GLN A 48 7.04 22.39 -15.39
CA GLN A 48 5.67 22.75 -15.78
C GLN A 48 5.31 22.23 -17.18
N LYS A 49 6.21 22.39 -18.15
CA LYS A 49 6.02 21.87 -19.51
C LYS A 49 5.89 20.35 -19.51
N VAL A 50 6.79 19.64 -18.82
CA VAL A 50 6.75 18.17 -18.73
C VAL A 50 5.49 17.68 -18.04
N ALA A 51 5.13 18.25 -16.89
CA ALA A 51 3.91 17.91 -16.17
C ALA A 51 2.66 18.11 -17.05
N SER A 52 2.59 19.22 -17.79
CA SER A 52 1.47 19.50 -18.71
C SER A 52 1.34 18.45 -19.82
N VAL A 53 2.46 18.05 -20.42
CA VAL A 53 2.48 17.01 -21.46
C VAL A 53 1.98 15.67 -20.91
N TYR A 54 2.41 15.28 -19.71
CA TYR A 54 2.01 14.02 -19.10
C TYR A 54 0.58 14.04 -18.56
N HIS A 55 0.10 15.18 -18.08
CA HIS A 55 -1.30 15.40 -17.74
C HIS A 55 -2.21 15.23 -18.95
N TYR A 56 -1.81 15.74 -20.11
CA TYR A 56 -2.53 15.47 -21.36
C TYR A 56 -2.47 13.98 -21.75
N LYS A 57 -1.29 13.34 -21.67
CA LYS A 57 -1.13 11.91 -21.99
C LYS A 57 -1.92 10.97 -21.08
N SER A 58 -2.14 11.36 -19.82
CA SER A 58 -2.98 10.62 -18.88
C SER A 58 -4.48 10.83 -19.11
N LYS A 59 -4.86 11.56 -20.17
CA LYS A 59 -6.25 12.01 -20.45
C LYS A 59 -6.84 12.79 -19.28
N LYS A 60 -6.01 13.59 -18.60
CA LYS A 60 -6.39 14.40 -17.43
C LYS A 60 -6.93 13.60 -16.23
N LYS A 61 -6.63 12.30 -16.17
CA LYS A 61 -7.05 11.44 -15.04
C LYS A 61 -6.22 11.60 -13.78
N VAL A 62 -5.02 12.16 -13.92
CA VAL A 62 -4.08 12.42 -12.82
C VAL A 62 -3.87 13.92 -12.79
N GLU A 63 -3.92 14.52 -11.61
CA GLU A 63 -3.80 15.97 -11.46
C GLU A 63 -2.41 16.45 -11.87
N ILE A 64 -2.34 17.69 -12.37
CA ILE A 64 -1.06 18.27 -12.78
C ILE A 64 -0.10 18.42 -11.58
N GLY A 65 -0.64 18.66 -10.39
CA GLY A 65 0.10 18.74 -9.13
C GLY A 65 0.85 17.45 -8.79
N ASP A 66 0.24 16.29 -9.03
CA ASP A 66 0.87 14.98 -8.80
C ASP A 66 2.09 14.78 -9.70
N PHE A 67 1.99 15.18 -10.98
CA PHE A 67 3.12 15.11 -11.90
C PHE A 67 4.25 16.05 -11.48
N LEU A 68 3.92 17.29 -11.06
CA LEU A 68 4.92 18.24 -10.56
C LEU A 68 5.62 17.68 -9.33
N HIS A 69 4.87 17.16 -8.36
CA HIS A 69 5.43 16.57 -7.15
C HIS A 69 6.38 15.41 -7.46
N GLU A 70 5.98 14.50 -8.34
CA GLU A 70 6.82 13.37 -8.76
C GLU A 70 8.10 13.85 -9.47
N ILE A 71 8.03 14.92 -10.27
CA ILE A 71 9.21 15.54 -10.91
C ILE A 71 10.16 16.12 -9.86
N TYR A 72 9.65 16.83 -8.84
CA TYR A 72 10.48 17.38 -7.76
C TYR A 72 11.19 16.28 -6.97
N VAL A 73 10.45 15.24 -6.55
CA VAL A 73 11.03 14.08 -5.85
C VAL A 73 12.07 13.36 -6.72
N THR A 74 11.79 13.22 -8.01
CA THR A 74 12.72 12.61 -8.97
C THR A 74 13.98 13.45 -9.12
N THR A 75 13.87 14.77 -9.10
CA THR A 75 15.00 15.69 -9.21
C THR A 75 15.91 15.60 -7.97
N GLU A 76 15.35 15.56 -6.76
CA GLU A 76 16.15 15.35 -5.53
C GLU A 76 16.93 14.03 -5.57
N ARG A 77 16.28 12.95 -6.01
CA ARG A 77 16.93 11.65 -6.20
C ARG A 77 18.02 11.72 -7.26
N ALA A 78 17.75 12.40 -8.37
CA ALA A 78 18.71 12.57 -9.45
C ALA A 78 19.94 13.34 -8.98
N ILE A 79 19.77 14.45 -8.24
CA ILE A 79 20.88 15.24 -7.68
C ILE A 79 21.75 14.33 -6.78
N SER A 80 21.12 13.57 -5.89
CA SER A 80 21.82 12.70 -4.94
C SER A 80 22.62 11.59 -5.62
N CYS A 81 22.05 10.97 -6.65
CA CYS A 81 22.63 9.79 -7.31
C CYS A 81 23.45 10.10 -8.56
N TYR A 82 23.44 11.34 -9.06
CA TYR A 82 24.10 11.68 -10.32
C TYR A 82 25.61 11.46 -10.28
N ASP A 83 26.14 10.82 -11.31
CA ASP A 83 27.57 10.63 -11.56
C ASP A 83 27.91 11.16 -12.96
N LYS A 84 28.91 12.05 -13.02
CA LYS A 84 29.40 12.66 -14.27
C LYS A 84 29.93 11.62 -15.25
N SER A 85 30.48 10.52 -14.74
CA SER A 85 31.05 9.44 -15.57
C SER A 85 30.01 8.79 -16.48
N GLN A 86 28.71 8.89 -16.11
CA GLN A 86 27.59 8.26 -16.79
C GLN A 86 26.91 9.18 -17.82
N GLY A 87 27.43 10.40 -18.02
CA GLY A 87 26.95 11.36 -19.01
C GLY A 87 26.32 12.62 -18.42
N ARG A 88 25.61 13.38 -19.25
CA ARG A 88 25.07 14.70 -18.89
C ARG A 88 23.90 14.63 -17.92
N PHE A 89 23.87 15.51 -16.92
CA PHE A 89 22.83 15.50 -15.87
C PHE A 89 21.43 15.64 -16.45
N MET A 90 21.22 16.58 -17.38
CA MET A 90 19.89 16.82 -17.95
C MET A 90 19.35 15.62 -18.73
N ASN A 91 20.22 14.83 -19.37
CA ASN A 91 19.80 13.59 -20.04
C ASN A 91 19.42 12.51 -19.03
N TYR A 92 20.21 12.37 -17.96
CA TYR A 92 19.90 11.47 -16.86
C TYR A 92 18.57 11.83 -16.18
N LEU A 93 18.38 13.10 -15.83
CA LEU A 93 17.16 13.61 -15.22
C LEU A 93 15.93 13.40 -16.12
N ARG A 94 16.04 13.66 -17.43
CA ARG A 94 14.95 13.41 -18.39
C ARG A 94 14.56 11.94 -18.44
N ALA A 95 15.54 11.03 -18.50
CA ALA A 95 15.29 9.59 -18.54
C ALA A 95 14.59 9.11 -17.25
N LEU A 96 15.10 9.53 -16.10
CA LEU A 96 14.53 9.17 -14.80
C LEU A 96 13.11 9.71 -14.62
N THR A 97 12.91 10.98 -14.97
CA THR A 97 11.61 11.65 -14.92
C THR A 97 10.60 10.94 -15.81
N LYS A 98 10.97 10.64 -17.06
CA LYS A 98 10.10 9.90 -17.99
C LYS A 98 9.64 8.57 -17.41
N ASN A 99 10.56 7.80 -16.82
CA ASN A 99 10.24 6.49 -16.25
C ASN A 99 9.28 6.61 -15.06
N ASN A 100 9.55 7.53 -14.13
CA ASN A 100 8.72 7.72 -12.94
C ASN A 100 7.32 8.23 -13.28
N LEU A 101 7.17 9.15 -14.23
CA LEU A 101 5.85 9.63 -14.64
C LEU A 101 5.04 8.57 -15.40
N VAL A 102 5.68 7.71 -16.19
CA VAL A 102 5.00 6.55 -16.81
C VAL A 102 4.53 5.58 -15.73
N TRP A 103 5.37 5.32 -14.73
CA TRP A 103 5.03 4.44 -13.62
C TRP A 103 3.89 5.02 -12.77
N LEU A 104 3.89 6.32 -12.50
CA LEU A 104 2.79 7.03 -11.83
C LEU A 104 1.46 6.81 -12.56
N ILE A 105 1.43 7.02 -13.89
CA ILE A 105 0.23 6.79 -14.70
C ILE A 105 -0.23 5.33 -14.58
N GLN A 106 0.69 4.37 -14.64
CA GLN A 106 0.35 2.95 -14.53
C GLN A 106 -0.19 2.61 -13.14
N ARG A 107 0.42 3.13 -12.07
CA ARG A 107 -0.02 2.95 -10.69
C ARG A 107 -1.43 3.49 -10.49
N MET A 108 -1.70 4.71 -10.98
CA MET A 108 -3.04 5.32 -10.89
C MET A 108 -4.08 4.55 -11.70
N LYS A 109 -3.74 4.04 -12.89
CA LYS A 109 -4.63 3.14 -13.65
C LYS A 109 -4.92 1.84 -12.91
N ASN A 110 -3.93 1.27 -12.25
CA ASN A 110 -4.11 0.04 -11.49
C ASN A 110 -5.03 0.28 -10.28
N ILE A 111 -4.81 1.37 -9.54
CA ILE A 111 -5.70 1.81 -8.47
C ILE A 111 -7.12 2.01 -9.03
N GLU A 112 -7.29 2.77 -10.10
CA GLU A 112 -8.58 2.98 -10.76
C GLU A 112 -9.24 1.65 -11.15
N ASN A 113 -8.52 0.67 -11.68
CA ASN A 113 -9.07 -0.64 -12.05
C ASN A 113 -9.44 -1.51 -10.83
N THR A 114 -8.67 -1.45 -9.75
CA THR A 114 -9.01 -2.14 -8.49
C THR A 114 -10.18 -1.49 -7.78
N THR A 115 -10.25 -0.16 -7.81
CA THR A 115 -11.27 0.64 -7.12
C THR A 115 -12.57 0.64 -7.92
N LYS A 116 -12.56 0.81 -9.25
CA LYS A 116 -13.76 0.76 -10.12
C LYS A 116 -14.47 -0.59 -10.15
N ARG A 117 -13.81 -1.69 -9.79
CA ARG A 117 -14.52 -2.96 -9.55
C ARG A 117 -15.52 -2.86 -8.39
N TYR A 118 -15.36 -1.89 -7.50
CA TYR A 118 -16.10 -1.79 -6.24
C TYR A 118 -16.58 -0.38 -5.88
N THR A 119 -16.41 0.65 -6.73
CA THR A 119 -16.85 2.02 -6.43
C THR A 119 -17.93 2.51 -7.37
N PHE A 120 -19.09 2.81 -6.81
CA PHE A 120 -20.12 3.64 -7.42
C PHE A 120 -19.77 5.11 -7.22
N ASN A 121 -20.14 5.96 -8.18
CA ASN A 121 -19.95 7.40 -8.07
C ASN A 121 -21.03 7.93 -7.11
N ILE A 122 -20.62 8.36 -5.91
CA ILE A 122 -21.56 8.78 -4.85
C ILE A 122 -22.33 10.05 -5.24
N ASP A 123 -21.79 10.83 -6.18
CA ASP A 123 -22.33 12.11 -6.66
C ASP A 123 -23.11 12.01 -7.99
N ASP A 124 -23.59 10.83 -8.37
CA ASP A 124 -24.55 10.71 -9.48
C ASP A 124 -25.92 11.31 -9.04
N CYS A 125 -26.01 12.63 -9.10
CA CYS A 125 -27.12 13.46 -8.63
C CYS A 125 -28.38 13.40 -9.52
N SER A 126 -28.60 12.30 -10.24
CA SER A 126 -29.76 12.13 -11.12
C SER A 126 -31.02 11.62 -10.39
N ALA A 127 -30.90 11.20 -9.12
CA ALA A 127 -32.00 10.74 -8.28
C ALA A 127 -32.12 11.57 -7.00
N GLU A 128 -33.35 11.78 -6.50
CA GLU A 128 -33.63 12.49 -5.24
C GLU A 128 -33.05 11.76 -4.00
N LEU A 129 -32.79 10.46 -4.11
CA LEU A 129 -32.04 9.68 -3.12
C LEU A 129 -30.57 9.57 -3.54
N LYS A 130 -29.65 10.02 -2.70
CA LYS A 130 -28.21 9.85 -2.94
C LYS A 130 -27.76 8.51 -2.40
N LEU A 131 -26.76 7.89 -3.05
CA LEU A 131 -26.30 6.56 -2.66
C LEU A 131 -25.82 6.49 -1.19
N HIS A 132 -25.23 7.58 -0.66
CA HIS A 132 -24.82 7.63 0.74
C HIS A 132 -25.99 7.62 1.73
N ASP A 133 -27.19 8.05 1.32
CA ASP A 133 -28.39 7.96 2.16
C ASP A 133 -28.86 6.51 2.31
N CYS A 134 -28.48 5.63 1.37
CA CYS A 134 -28.79 4.20 1.37
C CYS A 134 -27.68 3.33 1.99
N ILE A 135 -26.50 3.89 2.24
CA ILE A 135 -25.39 3.17 2.87
C ILE A 135 -25.45 3.49 4.35
N ALA A 136 -25.94 2.53 5.15
CA ALA A 136 -25.84 2.62 6.60
C ALA A 136 -24.36 2.75 6.99
N ASP A 137 -24.06 3.70 7.88
CA ASP A 137 -22.72 3.87 8.44
C ASP A 137 -22.29 2.53 9.09
N PRO A 138 -21.17 1.92 8.66
CA PRO A 138 -20.69 0.65 9.21
C PRO A 138 -20.44 0.71 10.72
N ASP A 139 -20.15 1.91 11.25
CA ASP A 139 -19.93 2.15 12.68
C ASP A 139 -21.24 2.48 13.41
N ALA A 140 -22.30 2.88 12.69
CA ALA A 140 -23.67 3.00 13.21
C ALA A 140 -24.46 1.69 13.14
N LEU A 141 -23.97 0.68 12.42
CA LEU A 141 -24.39 -0.70 12.61
C LEU A 141 -23.98 -1.07 14.04
N ILE A 142 -24.91 -0.89 14.97
CA ILE A 142 -24.77 -1.38 16.33
C ILE A 142 -24.38 -2.85 16.18
N ILE A 143 -23.16 -3.18 16.61
CA ILE A 143 -22.58 -4.52 16.52
C ILE A 143 -23.59 -5.56 17.03
N ASP A 144 -24.49 -5.19 17.94
CA ASP A 144 -25.61 -5.99 18.43
C ASP A 144 -26.54 -6.56 17.36
N GLU A 145 -26.86 -5.88 16.25
CA GLU A 145 -27.86 -6.41 15.30
C GLU A 145 -27.32 -7.58 14.45
N ILE A 146 -26.01 -7.60 14.17
CA ILE A 146 -25.36 -8.71 13.45
C ILE A 146 -24.81 -9.75 14.44
N THR A 147 -24.32 -9.33 15.61
CA THR A 147 -23.82 -10.26 16.65
C THR A 147 -24.92 -10.96 17.43
N SER A 148 -26.13 -10.39 17.54
CA SER A 148 -27.30 -11.07 18.13
C SER A 148 -27.72 -12.32 17.37
N ARG A 149 -27.34 -12.46 16.08
CA ARG A 149 -27.58 -13.69 15.30
C ARG A 149 -26.51 -14.76 15.50
N PHE A 150 -25.33 -14.41 16.03
CA PHE A 150 -24.25 -15.35 16.29
C PHE A 150 -24.09 -15.55 17.79
N ASP A 151 -24.61 -16.68 18.26
CA ASP A 151 -24.44 -17.11 19.63
C ASP A 151 -22.98 -17.55 19.87
N TYR A 152 -22.13 -16.57 20.21
CA TYR A 152 -20.71 -16.76 20.46
C TYR A 152 -20.44 -17.78 21.57
N GLU A 153 -21.34 -17.86 22.56
CA GLU A 153 -21.28 -18.85 23.64
C GLU A 153 -21.43 -20.27 23.08
N LYS A 154 -22.43 -20.50 22.23
CA LYS A 154 -22.58 -21.81 21.54
C LYS A 154 -21.40 -22.15 20.64
N VAL A 155 -20.80 -21.16 19.96
CA VAL A 155 -19.59 -21.39 19.15
C VAL A 155 -18.41 -21.77 20.04
N ALA A 156 -18.22 -21.07 21.16
CA ALA A 156 -17.17 -21.35 22.13
C ALA A 156 -17.33 -22.74 22.75
N GLU A 157 -18.54 -23.13 23.14
CA GLU A 157 -18.85 -24.47 23.64
C GLU A 157 -18.53 -25.57 22.64
N ARG A 158 -18.88 -25.37 21.36
CA ARG A 158 -18.58 -26.34 20.30
C ARG A 158 -17.09 -26.50 20.07
N ILE A 159 -16.34 -25.39 20.05
CA ILE A 159 -14.88 -25.42 19.93
C ILE A 159 -14.27 -26.13 21.14
N LYS A 160 -14.72 -25.82 22.36
CA LYS A 160 -14.25 -26.48 23.59
C LYS A 160 -14.52 -27.98 23.56
N LYS A 161 -15.73 -28.40 23.18
CA LYS A 161 -16.10 -29.81 23.01
C LYS A 161 -15.25 -30.51 21.95
N TYR A 162 -14.94 -29.84 20.84
CA TYR A 162 -14.06 -30.39 19.80
C TYR A 162 -12.63 -30.59 20.32
N VAL A 163 -12.07 -29.58 21.01
CA VAL A 163 -10.75 -29.66 21.65
C VAL A 163 -10.73 -30.79 22.68
N ASP A 164 -11.77 -30.90 23.51
CA ASP A 164 -11.88 -31.93 24.53
C ASP A 164 -11.98 -33.35 23.96
N ASN A 165 -12.62 -33.53 22.82
CA ASN A 165 -12.77 -34.85 22.21
C ASN A 165 -11.61 -35.26 21.31
N THR A 166 -10.87 -34.29 20.75
CA THR A 166 -9.91 -34.57 19.67
C THR A 166 -8.45 -34.44 20.12
N TYR A 167 -8.15 -33.54 21.06
CA TYR A 167 -6.75 -33.24 21.41
C TYR A 167 -6.24 -34.13 22.54
N SER A 168 -4.96 -34.48 22.46
CA SER A 168 -4.26 -35.15 23.57
C SER A 168 -4.14 -34.23 24.78
N PRO A 169 -3.95 -34.77 26.01
CA PRO A 169 -3.86 -33.96 27.24
C PRO A 169 -2.87 -32.79 27.12
N LEU A 170 -1.68 -33.05 26.57
CA LEU A 170 -0.67 -32.02 26.33
C LEU A 170 -1.15 -30.92 25.36
N LYS A 171 -1.83 -31.30 24.27
CA LYS A 171 -2.36 -30.34 23.29
C LYS A 171 -3.49 -29.49 23.86
N LYS A 172 -4.35 -30.08 24.70
CA LYS A 172 -5.40 -29.33 25.42
C LYS A 172 -4.80 -28.31 26.36
N GLU A 173 -3.75 -28.68 27.08
CA GLU A 173 -3.10 -27.78 28.03
C GLU A 173 -2.40 -26.62 27.31
N ILE A 174 -1.71 -26.89 26.19
CA ILE A 174 -1.17 -25.86 25.31
C ILE A 174 -2.28 -24.96 24.76
N PHE A 175 -3.42 -25.52 24.35
CA PHE A 175 -4.57 -24.73 23.89
C PHE A 175 -5.08 -23.78 24.98
N ASN A 176 -5.30 -24.28 26.20
CA ASN A 176 -5.78 -23.47 27.31
C ASN A 176 -4.80 -22.37 27.71
N LEU A 177 -3.50 -22.68 27.77
CA LEU A 177 -2.48 -21.70 28.17
C LEU A 177 -2.31 -20.58 27.14
N ILE A 178 -2.40 -20.90 25.84
CA ILE A 178 -2.11 -19.93 24.76
C ILE A 178 -3.36 -19.20 24.28
N PHE A 179 -4.48 -19.90 24.09
CA PHE A 179 -5.66 -19.32 23.45
C PHE A 179 -6.72 -18.82 24.44
N ILE A 180 -6.72 -19.32 25.67
CA ILE A 180 -7.64 -18.86 26.73
C ILE A 180 -6.93 -17.92 27.70
N LYS A 181 -5.69 -18.26 28.11
CA LYS A 181 -4.91 -17.47 29.09
C LYS A 181 -3.91 -16.50 28.47
N ASP A 182 -3.80 -16.46 27.14
CA ASP A 182 -2.92 -15.56 26.37
C ASP A 182 -1.44 -15.55 26.82
N LEU A 183 -0.94 -16.69 27.32
CA LEU A 183 0.47 -16.81 27.75
C LEU A 183 1.42 -16.91 26.56
N ASN A 184 2.63 -16.38 26.74
CA ASN A 184 3.68 -16.45 25.72
C ASN A 184 4.13 -17.92 25.52
N PRO A 185 4.35 -18.40 24.28
CA PRO A 185 4.90 -19.73 24.01
C PRO A 185 6.15 -20.11 24.81
N LEU A 186 7.01 -19.14 25.16
CA LEU A 186 8.18 -19.36 26.00
C LEU A 186 7.82 -19.70 27.46
N GLU A 187 6.81 -19.03 28.00
CA GLU A 187 6.30 -19.28 29.35
C GLU A 187 5.59 -20.63 29.43
N VAL A 188 4.84 -20.97 28.38
CA VAL A 188 4.19 -22.27 28.24
C VAL A 188 5.22 -23.41 28.16
N ALA A 189 6.31 -23.23 27.42
CA ALA A 189 7.40 -24.20 27.35
C ALA A 189 8.02 -24.46 28.73
N LYS A 190 8.26 -23.40 29.51
CA LYS A 190 8.76 -23.51 30.89
C LYS A 190 7.75 -24.20 31.81
N LYS A 191 6.48 -23.82 31.74
CA LYS A 191 5.42 -24.34 32.61
C LYS A 191 5.13 -25.82 32.37
N LEU A 192 5.20 -26.27 31.13
CA LEU A 192 4.97 -27.66 30.73
C LEU A 192 6.24 -28.51 30.70
N ASN A 193 7.41 -27.93 31.00
CA ASN A 193 8.72 -28.57 30.92
C ASN A 193 8.95 -29.31 29.58
N ILE A 194 8.61 -28.66 28.46
CA ILE A 194 8.79 -29.20 27.11
C ILE A 194 9.63 -28.26 26.24
N PRO A 195 10.35 -28.79 25.23
CA PRO A 195 11.11 -27.94 24.31
C PRO A 195 10.20 -26.92 23.61
N THR A 196 10.66 -25.67 23.52
CA THR A 196 9.90 -24.59 22.87
C THR A 196 9.49 -24.93 21.43
N LYS A 197 10.34 -25.67 20.70
CA LYS A 197 10.03 -26.19 19.35
C LYS A 197 8.77 -27.06 19.33
N ASN A 198 8.56 -27.87 20.37
CA ASN A 198 7.36 -28.71 20.48
C ASN A 198 6.11 -27.87 20.76
N VAL A 199 6.23 -26.79 21.54
CA VAL A 199 5.14 -25.83 21.75
C VAL A 199 4.72 -25.19 20.43
N TYR A 200 5.67 -24.62 19.68
CA TYR A 200 5.38 -24.01 18.37
C TYR A 200 4.76 -24.99 17.37
N THR A 201 5.29 -26.20 17.29
CA THR A 201 4.72 -27.26 16.43
C THR A 201 3.26 -27.54 16.81
N ASN A 202 2.96 -27.66 18.10
CA ASN A 202 1.60 -27.89 18.57
C ASN A 202 0.69 -26.69 18.31
N ILE A 203 1.15 -25.44 18.47
CA ILE A 203 0.38 -24.24 18.13
C ILE A 203 -0.03 -24.27 16.65
N ILE A 204 0.91 -24.56 15.74
CA ILE A 204 0.64 -24.61 14.30
C ILE A 204 -0.42 -25.68 14.00
N LEU A 205 -0.27 -26.87 14.59
CA LEU A 205 -1.23 -27.96 14.42
C LEU A 205 -2.62 -27.61 14.98
N ILE A 206 -2.68 -26.97 16.15
CA ILE A 206 -3.93 -26.52 16.76
C ILE A 206 -4.62 -25.50 15.86
N LYS A 207 -3.90 -24.47 15.39
CA LYS A 207 -4.45 -23.46 14.46
C LYS A 207 -4.99 -24.10 13.19
N LYS A 208 -4.24 -25.03 12.59
CA LYS A 208 -4.67 -25.77 11.39
C LYS A 208 -5.94 -26.58 11.66
N ASN A 209 -5.99 -27.32 12.76
CA ASN A 209 -7.12 -28.18 13.10
C ASN A 209 -8.38 -27.38 13.42
N LEU A 210 -8.25 -26.28 14.18
CA LEU A 210 -9.36 -25.38 14.47
C LEU A 210 -9.88 -24.70 13.21
N ARG A 211 -8.99 -24.23 12.33
CA ARG A 211 -9.38 -23.68 11.03
C ARG A 211 -10.22 -24.66 10.22
N LEU A 212 -9.74 -25.90 10.06
CA LEU A 212 -10.47 -26.93 9.31
C LEU A 212 -11.81 -27.28 9.96
N TYR A 213 -11.87 -27.32 11.29
CA TYR A 213 -13.11 -27.54 12.03
C TYR A 213 -14.11 -26.40 11.80
N CYS A 214 -13.68 -25.15 11.95
CA CYS A 214 -14.51 -23.98 11.73
C CYS A 214 -15.01 -23.90 10.27
N GLU A 215 -14.13 -24.13 9.29
CA GLU A 215 -14.50 -24.16 7.86
C GLU A 215 -15.54 -25.25 7.57
N ARG A 216 -15.37 -26.46 8.12
CA ARG A 216 -16.31 -27.58 7.92
C ARG A 216 -17.69 -27.33 8.54
N HIS A 217 -17.75 -26.56 9.62
CA HIS A 217 -18.98 -26.28 10.35
C HIS A 217 -19.52 -24.86 10.13
N TYR A 218 -19.03 -24.14 9.11
CA TYR A 218 -19.42 -22.77 8.77
C TYR A 218 -19.36 -21.80 9.97
N MET A 219 -18.34 -21.97 10.83
CA MET A 219 -18.09 -21.10 11.98
C MET A 219 -17.06 -20.03 11.62
N LEU A 220 -17.17 -18.85 12.23
CA LEU A 220 -16.17 -17.79 12.12
C LEU A 220 -14.80 -18.26 12.65
N LEU A 221 -13.73 -17.86 11.97
CA LEU A 221 -12.36 -18.22 12.33
C LEU A 221 -11.98 -17.62 13.71
N PRO A 222 -11.20 -18.34 14.55
CA PRO A 222 -10.93 -17.93 15.94
C PRO A 222 -10.15 -16.62 16.14
N GLU A 223 -9.67 -15.96 15.07
CA GLU A 223 -8.97 -14.68 15.23
C GLU A 223 -9.86 -13.60 15.87
N TYR A 224 -11.19 -13.74 15.79
CA TYR A 224 -12.19 -12.87 16.42
C TYR A 224 -12.68 -13.34 17.80
N ILE A 225 -12.18 -14.47 18.33
CA ILE A 225 -12.56 -15.01 19.66
C ILE A 225 -11.68 -14.42 20.79
N LYS A 226 -10.65 -13.64 20.44
CA LYS A 226 -9.87 -12.88 21.42
C LYS A 226 -10.78 -11.92 22.19
N GLY A 227 -11.02 -12.25 23.46
CA GLY A 227 -11.75 -11.40 24.43
C GLY A 227 -13.13 -11.88 24.87
N LYS A 228 -13.69 -12.99 24.34
CA LYS A 228 -15.05 -13.45 24.71
C LYS A 228 -15.14 -14.90 25.26
N MET A 229 -14.03 -15.55 25.57
CA MET A 229 -13.99 -16.90 26.18
C MET A 229 -13.74 -16.89 27.70
N HIS A 230 -14.36 -15.93 28.41
CA HIS A 230 -14.33 -15.87 29.87
C HIS A 230 -15.60 -16.47 30.48
#